data_AF-A0A6G1X4N1-F1
#
_entry.id   AF-A0A6G1X4N1-F1
#
_cell.length_a   1.000
_cell.length_b   1.000
_cell.length_c   1.000
_cell.angle_alpha   90.00
_cell.angle_beta   90.00
_cell.angle_gamma   90.00
#
_symmetry.space_group_name_H-M   'P 1'
#
loop_
_entity.id
_entity.type
_entity.pdbx_description
1 polymer ?
#
loop_
_entity_poly.entity_id
_entity_poly.type
_entity_poly.pdbx_seq_one_letter_code
_entity_poly.pdbx_strand_id
1 'polypeptide(L)' 'MVLDESNQLDEKIEVDGLSFQVNSFTKSQVGDPLIIDYKPNYGFVIKNNNEVFAHGVKLQNRQNNG' A
#
# COMPACT_ATOMS: atom_id res chain seq x y z
N MET A 1 13.20 24.05 -9.07
CA MET A 1 12.29 23.56 -8.01
C MET A 1 12.79 22.18 -7.65
N VAL A 2 13.58 22.08 -6.57
CA VAL A 2 13.98 20.78 -6.04
C VAL A 2 12.78 20.30 -5.25
N LEU A 3 12.15 19.22 -5.70
CA LEU A 3 11.16 18.53 -4.89
C LEU A 3 11.95 17.90 -3.75
N ASP A 4 11.93 18.56 -2.60
CA ASP A 4 12.43 18.01 -1.36
C ASP A 4 11.49 16.86 -0.96
N GLU A 5 11.76 15.67 -1.48
CA GLU A 5 11.03 14.43 -1.18
C GLU A 5 11.35 13.90 0.23
N SER A 6 12.11 14.65 1.03
CA SER A 6 12.47 14.27 2.38
C SER A 6 11.38 14.70 3.38
N ASN A 7 10.78 13.71 4.05
CA ASN A 7 9.82 13.82 5.16
C ASN A 7 8.32 13.87 4.84
N GLN A 8 7.83 13.16 3.83
CA GLN A 8 6.49 12.59 3.99
C GLN A 8 6.62 11.38 4.92
N LEU A 9 6.30 11.57 6.19
CA LEU A 9 6.27 10.48 7.18
C LEU A 9 5.46 9.33 6.60
N ASP A 10 6.12 8.19 6.42
CA ASP A 10 5.42 6.95 6.08
C ASP A 10 4.46 6.64 7.23
N GLU A 11 3.17 6.67 6.92
CA GLU A 11 2.11 6.29 7.82
C GLU A 11 2.02 4.77 7.87
N LYS A 12 1.93 4.23 9.09
CA LYS A 12 1.70 2.81 9.31
C LYS A 12 0.21 2.54 9.27
N ILE A 13 -0.21 1.65 8.37
CA ILE A 13 -1.57 1.11 8.34
C ILE A 13 -1.53 -0.39 8.64
N GLU A 14 -2.51 -0.87 9.39
CA GLU A 14 -2.65 -2.28 9.73
C GLU A 14 -3.85 -2.88 9.02
N VAL A 15 -3.60 -3.94 8.24
CA VAL A 15 -4.62 -4.70 7.50
C VAL A 15 -4.42 -6.17 7.83
N ASP A 16 -5.41 -6.81 8.45
CA ASP A 16 -5.37 -8.24 8.82
C ASP A 16 -4.10 -8.66 9.59
N GLY A 17 -3.59 -7.79 10.47
CA GLY A 17 -2.38 -8.04 11.26
C GLY A 17 -1.06 -7.81 10.51
N LEU A 18 -1.11 -7.43 9.23
CA LEU A 18 0.04 -6.99 8.46
C LEU A 18 0.20 -5.47 8.54
N SER A 19 1.44 -5.04 8.73
CA SER A 19 1.79 -3.61 8.78
C SER A 19 2.30 -3.14 7.42
N PHE A 20 1.65 -2.14 6.84
CA PHE A 20 2.11 -1.48 5.62
C PHE A 20 2.58 -0.07 5.94
N GLN A 21 3.68 0.32 5.32
CA GLN A 21 4.15 1.69 5.29
C GLN A 21 3.66 2.34 4.00
N VAL A 22 2.89 3.41 4.13
CA VAL A 22 2.37 4.18 3.01
C VAL A 22 2.67 5.65 3.24
N ASN A 23 3.13 6.36 2.22
CA ASN A 23 3.27 7.81 2.38
C ASN A 23 1.90 8.49 2.48
N SER A 24 1.85 9.63 3.15
CA SER A 24 0.61 10.41 3.39
C SER A 24 -0.15 10.75 2.10
N PHE A 25 0.56 11.05 1.00
CA PHE A 25 -0.05 11.29 -0.30
C PHE A 25 -0.83 10.05 -0.80
N THR A 26 -0.22 8.87 -0.74
CA THR A 26 -0.85 7.62 -1.16
C THR A 26 -2.08 7.31 -0.31
N LYS A 27 -1.99 7.53 1.00
CA LYS A 27 -3.14 7.38 1.90
C LYS A 27 -4.30 8.30 1.52
N SER A 28 -4.02 9.56 1.15
CA SER A 28 -5.07 10.49 0.71
C SER A 28 -5.80 10.06 -0.56
N GLN A 29 -5.10 9.33 -1.45
CA GLN A 29 -5.67 8.83 -2.70
C GLN A 29 -6.42 7.51 -2.50
N VAL A 30 -5.84 6.60 -1.70
CA VAL A 30 -6.41 5.27 -1.42
C VAL A 30 -7.64 5.39 -0.51
N GLY A 31 -7.62 6.33 0.44
CA GLY A 31 -8.66 6.49 1.45
C GLY A 31 -8.66 5.37 2.49
N ASP A 32 -9.54 5.50 3.49
CA ASP A 32 -9.73 4.51 4.55
C ASP A 32 -11.07 3.77 4.38
N PRO A 33 -11.12 2.43 4.49
CA PRO A 33 -9.98 1.54 4.76
C PRO A 33 -9.23 1.15 3.48
N LEU A 34 -7.91 0.97 3.60
CA LEU A 34 -7.18 0.14 2.63
C LEU A 34 -7.51 -1.33 2.89
N ILE A 35 -7.95 -2.02 1.84
CA ILE A 35 -8.30 -3.45 1.89
C ILE A 35 -7.35 -4.22 0.98
N ILE A 36 -6.76 -5.28 1.51
CA ILE A 36 -5.98 -6.26 0.75
C ILE A 36 -6.74 -7.57 0.76
N ASP A 37 -7.23 -7.97 -0.40
CA ASP A 37 -8.07 -9.15 -0.59
C ASP A 37 -7.34 -10.17 -1.47
N TYR A 38 -7.59 -11.46 -1.28
CA TYR A 38 -7.04 -12.51 -2.15
C TYR A 38 -8.16 -13.09 -3.02
N LYS A 39 -8.00 -13.00 -4.35
CA LYS A 39 -8.89 -13.64 -5.32
C LYS A 39 -8.14 -14.76 -6.04
N PRO A 40 -8.65 -16.00 -6.06
CA PRO A 40 -7.93 -17.14 -6.69
C PRO A 40 -7.47 -16.87 -8.12
N ASN A 41 -8.26 -16.16 -8.92
CA ASN A 41 -7.96 -15.88 -10.33
C ASN A 41 -7.08 -14.64 -10.55
N TYR A 42 -6.94 -13.77 -9.53
CA TYR A 42 -6.28 -12.46 -9.67
C TYR A 42 -5.15 -12.25 -8.66
N GLY A 43 -4.89 -13.20 -7.76
CA GLY A 43 -3.94 -13.02 -6.66
C GLY A 43 -4.40 -11.96 -5.67
N PHE A 44 -3.43 -11.26 -5.05
CA PHE A 44 -3.73 -10.15 -4.15
C PHE A 44 -4.26 -8.94 -4.90
N VAL A 45 -5.28 -8.32 -4.33
CA VAL A 45 -5.99 -7.15 -4.84
C VAL A 45 -5.92 -6.06 -3.78
N ILE A 46 -5.54 -4.85 -4.20
CA ILE A 46 -5.53 -3.64 -3.36
C ILE A 46 -6.73 -2.80 -3.77
N LYS A 47 -7.61 -2.49 -2.81
CA LYS A 47 -8.86 -1.75 -3.04
C LYS A 47 -9.24 -0.92 -1.83
N ASN A 48 -10.23 -0.05 -1.99
CA ASN A 48 -11.02 0.50 -0.89
C ASN A 48 -12.49 0.08 -1.07
N ASN A 49 -13.42 0.73 -0.37
CA ASN A 49 -14.85 0.45 -0.51
C ASN A 49 -15.46 0.93 -1.85
N ASN A 50 -14.78 1.81 -2.57
CA ASN A 50 -15.29 2.49 -3.76
C ASN A 50 -14.71 1.95 -5.07
N GLU A 51 -13.43 1.54 -5.08
CA GLU A 51 -12.71 1.15 -6.28
C GLU A 51 -11.56 0.16 -6.03
N VAL A 52 -11.04 -0.43 -7.11
CA VAL A 52 -9.89 -1.32 -7.11
C VAL A 52 -8.69 -0.62 -7.73
N PHE A 53 -7.56 -0.60 -7.01
CA PHE A 53 -6.33 0.07 -7.43
C PHE A 53 -5.37 -0.86 -8.16
N ALA A 54 -5.27 -2.13 -7.72
CA ALA A 54 -4.34 -3.09 -8.30
C ALA A 54 -4.82 -4.53 -8.17
N HIS A 55 -4.41 -5.36 -9.12
CA HIS A 55 -4.59 -6.82 -9.13
C HIS A 55 -3.22 -7.50 -9.30
N GLY A 56 -3.11 -8.76 -8.90
CA GLY A 56 -1.91 -9.57 -9.10
C GLY A 56 -0.71 -9.10 -8.29
N VAL A 57 -0.94 -8.37 -7.19
CA VAL A 57 0.13 -7.84 -6.34
C VAL A 57 0.91 -9.00 -5.71
N LYS A 58 2.23 -8.85 -5.63
CA LYS A 58 3.13 -9.83 -5.03
C LYS A 58 3.87 -9.20 -3.87
N LEU A 59 4.05 -9.97 -2.80
CA LEU A 59 4.94 -9.60 -1.71
C LEU A 59 6.38 -9.83 -2.17
N GLN A 60 7.21 -8.79 -2.07
CA GLN A 60 8.65 -8.91 -2.31
C GLN A 60 9.37 -8.65 -0.98
N ASN A 61 10.23 -9.60 -0.58
CA ASN A 61 11.11 -9.39 0.55
C ASN A 61 12.24 -8.43 0.11
N ARG A 62 12.31 -7.25 0.70
CA ARG A 62 13.42 -6.33 0.46
C ARG A 62 14.64 -6.84 1.22
N GLN A 63 15.51 -7.57 0.53
CA GLN A 63 16.85 -7.83 1.07
C GLN A 63 17.62 -6.52 1.07
N ASN A 64 17.82 -5.95 2.26
CA ASN A 64 18.78 -4.86 2.44
C ASN A 64 20.17 -5.45 2.24
N ASN A 65 20.69 -5.36 1.02
CA ASN A 65 22.12 -5.55 0.78
C ASN A 65 22.79 -4.30 1.39
N GLY A 66 23.39 -4.49 2.57
CA GLY A 66 24.10 -3.45 3.31
C GLY A 66 25.32 -2.92 2.60
#